data_AF-A0A3D4JGH4-F1
#
_entry.id   AF-A0A3D4JGH4-F1
#
_cell.length_a   1.000
_cell.length_b   1.000
_cell.length_c   1.000
_cell.angle_alpha   90.00
_cell.angle_beta   90.00
_cell.angle_gamma   90.00
#
_symmetry.space_group_name_H-M   'P 1'
#
loop_
_entity.id
_entity.type
_entity.pdbx_description
1 polymer ?
#
loop_
_entity_poly.entity_id
_entity_poly.type
_entity_poly.pdbx_seq_one_letter_code
_entity_poly.pdbx_strand_id
1 'polypeptide(L)'
;MNALFHLSSFLANIADEYKKAGADFITIHDMGGSPGFIGPAKYEQFVLPAEKVLIEKINFTLMDDYPNENKIPIVLSVCGNVTNGLHLLGQTGADAISIDQTVDLVKARDELRDTLLFGNLDPVESIWQGDKGQIAEATIRTKEAGVDAVWPGCDLVIQTAVENIKKMT
;
A
#
# COMPACT_ATOMS: atom_id res chain seq x y z
N MET A 1 7.77 19.77 11.03
CA MET A 1 8.71 18.73 10.56
C MET A 1 9.09 17.75 11.67
N ASN A 2 9.44 18.20 12.88
CA ASN A 2 9.88 17.30 13.97
C ASN A 2 8.85 16.22 14.36
N ALA A 3 7.55 16.55 14.40
CA ALA A 3 6.51 15.60 14.81
C ALA A 3 6.41 14.36 13.90
N LEU A 4 6.50 14.52 12.57
CA LEU A 4 6.40 13.40 11.63
C LEU A 4 7.60 12.46 11.75
N PHE A 5 8.82 12.97 11.93
CA PHE A 5 10.00 12.12 12.13
C PHE A 5 9.99 11.37 13.47
N HIS A 6 9.47 12.00 14.53
CA HIS A 6 9.23 11.32 15.80
C HIS A 6 8.20 10.20 15.62
N LEU A 7 7.11 10.45 14.89
CA LEU A 7 6.12 9.43 14.57
C LEU A 7 6.74 8.29 13.74
N SER A 8 7.50 8.59 12.68
CA SER A 8 8.22 7.57 11.89
C SER A 8 9.15 6.72 12.77
N SER A 9 9.87 7.33 13.70
CA SER A 9 10.74 6.58 14.61
C SER A 9 9.96 5.68 15.56
N PHE A 10 8.82 6.16 16.08
CA PHE A 10 7.94 5.38 16.92
C PHE A 10 7.30 4.21 16.16
N LEU A 11 6.81 4.44 14.94
CA LEU A 11 6.23 3.41 14.09
C LEU A 11 7.26 2.34 13.67
N ALA A 12 8.51 2.73 13.42
CA ALA A 12 9.58 1.79 13.13
C ALA A 12 9.79 0.79 14.30
N ASN A 13 9.78 1.27 15.54
CA ASN A 13 9.87 0.40 16.72
C ASN A 13 8.67 -0.58 16.80
N ILE A 14 7.47 -0.16 16.42
CA ILE A 14 6.30 -1.06 16.36
C ILE A 14 6.49 -2.12 15.26
N ALA A 15 6.97 -1.72 14.09
CA ALA A 15 7.25 -2.65 13.00
C ALA A 15 8.29 -3.70 13.43
N ASP A 16 9.27 -3.33 14.25
CA ASP A 16 10.25 -4.26 14.81
C ASP A 16 9.63 -5.29 15.76
N GLU A 17 8.63 -4.90 16.56
CA GLU A 17 7.86 -5.87 17.36
C GLU A 17 7.04 -6.82 16.47
N TYR A 18 6.51 -6.35 15.34
CA TYR A 18 5.83 -7.22 14.37
C TYR A 18 6.80 -8.19 13.68
N LYS A 19 8.02 -7.75 13.34
CA LYS A 19 9.06 -8.66 12.82
C LYS A 19 9.42 -9.75 13.83
N LYS A 20 9.65 -9.38 15.11
CA LYS A 20 9.90 -10.34 16.20
C LYS A 20 8.76 -11.35 16.37
N ALA A 21 7.53 -10.90 16.16
CA ALA A 21 6.34 -11.76 16.20
C ALA A 21 6.21 -12.68 14.96
N GLY A 22 7.10 -12.57 13.97
CA GLY A 22 7.14 -13.43 12.79
C GLY A 22 6.34 -12.89 11.60
N ALA A 23 6.13 -11.58 11.48
CA ALA A 23 5.51 -11.00 10.30
C ALA A 23 6.34 -11.27 9.04
N ASP A 24 5.68 -11.68 7.94
CA ASP A 24 6.33 -11.92 6.64
C ASP A 24 6.54 -10.64 5.82
N PHE A 25 5.70 -9.62 6.04
CA PHE A 25 5.80 -8.29 5.43
C PHE A 25 5.12 -7.24 6.34
N ILE A 26 5.40 -5.95 6.09
CA ILE A 26 4.75 -4.84 6.80
C ILE A 26 3.98 -3.98 5.79
N THR A 27 2.73 -3.65 6.13
CA THR A 27 1.98 -2.62 5.40
C THR A 27 1.95 -1.34 6.21
N ILE A 28 2.44 -0.25 5.61
CA ILE A 28 2.25 1.11 6.09
C ILE A 28 0.97 1.62 5.44
N HIS A 29 -0.03 1.96 6.24
CA HIS A 29 -1.31 2.47 5.75
C HIS A 29 -1.45 3.96 6.05
N ASP A 30 -1.14 4.81 5.06
CA ASP A 30 -1.28 6.27 5.19
C ASP A 30 -2.57 6.78 4.53
N MET A 31 -3.62 6.86 5.36
CA MET A 31 -4.93 7.34 4.94
C MET A 31 -4.97 8.86 4.75
N GLY A 32 -4.24 9.61 5.58
CA GLY A 32 -4.42 11.07 5.72
C GLY A 32 -3.33 11.90 5.05
N GLY A 33 -2.12 11.37 4.95
CA GLY A 33 -0.97 12.01 4.34
C GLY A 33 -0.87 11.82 2.83
N SER A 34 -1.67 10.93 2.24
CA SER A 34 -1.65 10.61 0.80
C SER A 34 -1.65 11.84 -0.13
N PRO A 35 -0.93 11.79 -1.27
CA PRO A 35 -0.97 12.85 -2.28
C PRO A 35 -2.36 13.05 -2.89
N GLY A 36 -3.25 12.04 -2.79
CA GLY A 36 -4.65 12.15 -3.21
C GLY A 36 -5.52 12.99 -2.27
N PHE A 37 -5.13 13.11 -0.99
CA PHE A 37 -5.85 13.88 0.03
C PHE A 37 -5.28 15.28 0.23
N ILE A 38 -3.96 15.38 0.46
CA ILE A 38 -3.32 16.67 0.77
C ILE A 38 -2.73 17.37 -0.46
N GLY A 39 -2.73 16.69 -1.60
CA GLY A 39 -2.12 17.14 -2.86
C GLY A 39 -0.62 16.81 -2.94
N PRO A 40 -0.10 16.58 -4.15
CA PRO A 40 1.27 16.09 -4.37
C PRO A 40 2.33 17.03 -3.80
N ALA A 41 2.17 18.35 -3.93
CA ALA A 41 3.14 19.32 -3.42
C ALA A 41 3.30 19.26 -1.88
N LYS A 42 2.19 19.10 -1.14
CA LYS A 42 2.26 18.98 0.33
C LYS A 42 2.78 17.61 0.74
N TYR A 43 2.40 16.56 0.02
CA TYR A 43 2.93 15.21 0.24
C TYR A 43 4.46 15.18 0.06
N GLU A 44 4.96 15.71 -1.05
CA GLU A 44 6.40 15.82 -1.33
C GLU A 44 7.14 16.61 -0.25
N GLN A 45 6.57 17.74 0.19
CA GLN A 45 7.20 18.61 1.16
C GLN A 45 7.26 18.00 2.58
N PHE A 46 6.20 17.29 3.01
CA PHE A 46 6.03 16.94 4.43
C PHE A 46 5.98 15.44 4.71
N VAL A 47 5.33 14.65 3.86
CA VAL A 47 5.01 13.25 4.15
C VAL A 47 6.05 12.31 3.54
N LEU A 48 6.39 12.50 2.26
CA LEU A 48 7.39 11.69 1.56
C LEU A 48 8.73 11.60 2.33
N PRO A 49 9.30 12.69 2.89
CA PRO A 49 10.53 12.59 3.69
C PRO A 49 10.36 11.74 4.95
N ALA A 50 9.19 11.81 5.60
CA ALA A 50 8.91 11.04 6.82
C ALA A 50 8.67 9.56 6.54
N GLU A 51 8.01 9.23 5.43
CA GLU A 51 7.84 7.86 4.95
C GLU A 51 9.17 7.22 4.54
N LYS A 52 10.03 7.97 3.83
CA LYS A 52 11.41 7.52 3.55
C LYS A 52 12.15 7.15 4.83
N VAL A 53 12.13 8.03 5.83
CA VAL A 53 12.78 7.76 7.12
C VAL A 53 12.16 6.56 7.83
N LEU A 54 10.84 6.38 7.78
CA LEU A 54 10.15 5.22 8.35
C LEU A 54 10.63 3.92 7.67
N ILE A 55 10.56 3.87 6.34
CA ILE A 55 10.94 2.71 5.53
C ILE A 55 12.43 2.38 5.70
N GLU A 56 13.31 3.39 5.66
CA GLU A 56 14.73 3.21 5.93
C GLU A 56 14.97 2.65 7.32
N LYS A 57 14.32 3.19 8.36
CA LYS A 57 14.46 2.66 9.73
C LYS A 57 13.99 1.22 9.83
N ILE A 58 12.85 0.88 9.26
CA ILE A 58 12.37 -0.50 9.22
C ILE A 58 13.40 -1.39 8.50
N ASN A 59 14.02 -0.95 7.42
CA ASN A 59 15.02 -1.76 6.72
C ASN A 59 16.34 -1.92 7.47
N PHE A 60 16.74 -0.95 8.30
CA PHE A 60 18.05 -0.91 8.96
C PHE A 60 18.04 -1.28 10.46
N THR A 61 16.90 -1.63 11.07
CA THR A 61 16.90 -2.11 12.45
C THR A 61 17.69 -3.41 12.54
N LEU A 62 18.85 -3.35 13.20
CA LEU A 62 19.62 -4.50 13.63
C LEU A 62 18.88 -5.14 14.80
N MET A 63 18.48 -6.40 14.67
CA MET A 63 17.93 -7.16 15.79
C MET A 63 18.86 -8.33 16.07
N ASP A 64 19.32 -8.48 17.32
CA ASP A 64 20.30 -9.53 17.67
C ASP A 64 19.78 -10.95 17.35
N ASP A 65 18.46 -11.14 17.39
CA ASP A 65 17.76 -12.41 17.10
C ASP A 65 17.28 -12.55 15.66
N TYR A 66 17.48 -11.53 14.81
CA TYR A 66 17.05 -11.53 13.41
C TYR A 66 18.28 -11.26 12.53
N PRO A 67 18.81 -12.27 11.82
CA PRO A 67 20.03 -12.08 11.04
C PRO A 67 19.85 -10.89 10.10
N ASN A 68 20.85 -10.00 10.05
CA ASN A 68 20.89 -8.72 9.31
C ASN A 68 20.63 -8.82 7.80
N GLU A 69 20.29 -10.00 7.30
CA GLU A 69 20.15 -10.39 5.91
C GLU A 69 18.69 -10.59 5.48
N ASN A 70 17.73 -10.58 6.42
CA ASN A 70 16.31 -10.64 6.07
C ASN A 70 15.68 -9.24 6.07
N LYS A 71 15.84 -8.50 4.96
CA LYS A 71 14.94 -7.38 4.68
C LYS A 71 13.49 -7.90 4.66
N ILE A 72 12.62 -7.33 5.49
CA ILE A 72 11.19 -7.62 5.41
C ILE A 72 10.56 -6.75 4.30
N PRO A 73 9.77 -7.31 3.37
CA PRO A 73 9.07 -6.51 2.36
C PRO A 73 8.14 -5.47 2.99
N ILE A 74 8.13 -4.26 2.43
CA ILE A 74 7.26 -3.17 2.90
C ILE A 74 6.30 -2.75 1.79
N VAL A 75 5.01 -2.75 2.12
CA VAL A 75 3.93 -2.25 1.26
C VAL A 75 3.51 -0.88 1.77
N LEU A 76 3.48 0.13 0.89
CA LEU A 76 2.84 1.41 1.20
C LEU A 76 1.44 1.43 0.59
N SER A 77 0.42 1.54 1.44
CA SER A 77 -0.98 1.69 1.06
C SER A 77 -1.41 3.13 1.31
N VAL A 78 -2.01 3.77 0.30
CA VAL A 78 -2.45 5.16 0.35
C VAL A 78 -3.88 5.31 -0.16
N CYS A 79 -4.66 6.17 0.48
CA CYS A 79 -6.06 6.39 0.13
C CYS A 79 -6.25 7.48 -0.92
N GLY A 80 -7.36 7.39 -1.66
CA GLY A 80 -7.80 8.40 -2.61
C GLY A 80 -7.10 8.35 -3.97
N ASN A 81 -7.51 9.25 -4.87
CA ASN A 81 -6.98 9.27 -6.23
C ASN A 81 -5.58 9.89 -6.27
N VAL A 82 -4.56 9.04 -6.23
CA VAL A 82 -3.14 9.42 -6.22
C VAL A 82 -2.53 9.57 -7.62
N THR A 83 -3.34 9.58 -8.69
CA THR A 83 -2.88 9.56 -10.09
C THR A 83 -1.88 10.67 -10.45
N ASN A 84 -1.87 11.80 -9.73
CA ASN A 84 -0.93 12.92 -9.95
C ASN A 84 0.29 12.91 -9.02
N GLY A 85 0.41 11.90 -8.16
CA GLY A 85 1.50 11.73 -7.19
C GLY A 85 2.15 10.34 -7.22
N LEU A 86 1.83 9.50 -8.21
CA LEU A 86 2.36 8.13 -8.33
C LEU A 86 3.90 8.12 -8.35
N HIS A 87 4.53 8.97 -9.16
CA HIS A 87 6.00 9.12 -9.16
C HIS A 87 6.59 9.49 -7.78
N LEU A 88 5.85 10.15 -6.89
CA LEU A 88 6.32 10.46 -5.54
C LEU A 88 6.23 9.22 -4.64
N LEU A 89 5.18 8.43 -4.77
CA LEU A 89 5.02 7.16 -4.05
C LEU A 89 6.16 6.19 -4.40
N GLY A 90 6.54 6.10 -5.68
CA GLY A 90 7.67 5.28 -6.13
C GLY A 90 9.03 5.70 -5.55
N GLN A 91 9.15 6.92 -5.02
CA GLN A 91 10.39 7.40 -4.39
C GLN A 91 10.50 7.03 -2.91
N THR A 92 9.44 6.52 -2.28
CA THR A 92 9.41 6.24 -0.83
C THR A 92 10.40 5.15 -0.41
N GLY A 93 10.74 4.24 -1.32
CA GLY A 93 11.56 3.06 -1.05
C GLY A 93 10.77 1.83 -0.61
N ALA A 94 9.43 1.89 -0.65
CA ALA A 94 8.57 0.72 -0.45
C ALA A 94 8.78 -0.30 -1.56
N ASP A 95 8.68 -1.59 -1.22
CA ASP A 95 8.80 -2.68 -2.18
C ASP A 95 7.52 -2.80 -3.05
N ALA A 96 6.38 -2.42 -2.49
CA ALA A 96 5.10 -2.38 -3.18
C ALA A 96 4.28 -1.13 -2.84
N ILE A 97 3.47 -0.67 -3.79
CA ILE A 97 2.45 0.37 -3.59
C ILE A 97 1.07 -0.25 -3.79
N SER A 98 0.21 -0.13 -2.78
CA SER A 98 -1.21 -0.50 -2.84
C SER A 98 -2.06 0.75 -3.09
N ILE A 99 -2.82 0.75 -4.18
CA ILE A 99 -3.60 1.91 -4.63
C ILE A 99 -5.12 1.68 -4.54
N ASP A 100 -5.82 2.78 -4.29
CA ASP A 100 -7.28 2.90 -4.25
C ASP A 100 -7.95 2.60 -5.61
N GLN A 101 -9.20 2.14 -5.60
CA GLN A 101 -9.98 1.79 -6.80
C GLN A 101 -10.23 2.97 -7.75
N THR A 102 -10.10 4.20 -7.26
CA THR A 102 -10.27 5.42 -8.05
C THR A 102 -9.04 5.76 -8.90
N VAL A 103 -7.94 5.02 -8.74
CA VAL A 103 -6.69 5.23 -9.48
C VAL A 103 -6.71 4.48 -10.81
N ASP A 104 -6.23 5.14 -11.86
CA ASP A 104 -6.03 4.51 -13.17
C ASP A 104 -4.85 3.52 -13.11
N LEU A 105 -5.14 2.23 -13.23
CA LEU A 105 -4.14 1.17 -13.17
C LEU A 105 -3.10 1.23 -14.30
N VAL A 106 -3.51 1.63 -15.52
CA VAL A 106 -2.60 1.72 -16.67
C VAL A 106 -1.58 2.81 -16.40
N LYS A 107 -2.03 3.96 -15.92
CA LYS A 107 -1.13 5.07 -15.55
C LYS A 107 -0.28 4.72 -14.32
N ALA A 108 -0.85 4.07 -13.32
CA ALA A 108 -0.10 3.59 -12.15
C ALA A 108 1.03 2.65 -12.54
N ARG A 109 0.75 1.68 -13.43
CA ARG A 109 1.75 0.74 -13.92
C ARG A 109 2.88 1.44 -14.69
N ASP A 110 2.53 2.45 -15.49
CA ASP A 110 3.49 3.22 -16.28
C ASP A 110 4.42 4.10 -15.43
N GLU A 111 3.92 4.67 -14.32
CA GLU A 111 4.72 5.50 -13.41
C GLU A 111 5.50 4.69 -12.38
N LEU A 112 5.01 3.50 -11.98
CA LEU A 112 5.61 2.65 -10.94
C LEU A 112 6.33 1.43 -11.51
N ARG A 113 6.94 1.50 -12.71
CA ARG A 113 7.46 0.32 -13.45
C ARG A 113 8.37 -0.61 -12.65
N ASP A 114 9.18 -0.06 -11.75
CA ASP A 114 10.18 -0.80 -10.97
C ASP A 114 9.70 -1.15 -9.55
N THR A 115 8.44 -0.86 -9.21
CA THR A 115 7.84 -1.10 -7.89
C THR A 115 6.68 -2.06 -8.01
N LEU A 116 6.51 -3.00 -7.08
CA LEU A 116 5.34 -3.88 -7.13
C LEU A 116 4.05 -3.06 -6.98
N LEU A 117 3.05 -3.35 -7.80
CA LEU A 117 1.78 -2.62 -7.82
C LEU A 117 0.67 -3.54 -7.33
N PHE A 118 0.02 -3.16 -6.23
CA PHE A 118 -1.13 -3.88 -5.67
C PHE A 118 -2.40 -3.07 -5.80
N GLY A 119 -3.51 -3.77 -5.96
CA GLY A 119 -4.84 -3.17 -6.03
C GLY A 119 -5.63 -3.74 -7.19
N ASN A 120 -6.70 -3.07 -7.63
CA ASN A 120 -7.42 -2.05 -6.87
C ASN A 120 -8.94 -2.29 -6.92
N LEU A 121 -9.37 -3.53 -6.63
CA LEU A 121 -10.80 -3.86 -6.69
C LEU A 121 -11.62 -2.95 -5.78
N ASP A 122 -12.76 -2.47 -6.28
CA ASP A 122 -13.68 -1.66 -5.49
C ASP A 122 -14.25 -2.50 -4.32
N PRO A 123 -13.97 -2.14 -3.05
CA PRO A 123 -14.43 -2.92 -1.90
C PRO A 123 -15.95 -2.85 -1.70
N VAL A 124 -16.62 -1.82 -2.24
CA VAL A 124 -18.05 -1.56 -2.07
C VAL A 124 -18.81 -2.11 -3.27
N GLU A 125 -18.60 -1.53 -4.45
CA GLU A 125 -19.42 -1.79 -5.64
C GLU A 125 -19.10 -3.16 -6.25
N SER A 126 -17.82 -3.54 -6.26
CA SER A 126 -17.41 -4.84 -6.81
C SER A 126 -17.48 -5.95 -5.76
N ILE A 127 -16.81 -5.79 -4.62
CA ILE A 127 -16.64 -6.90 -3.68
C ILE A 127 -17.86 -7.10 -2.77
N TRP A 128 -18.40 -6.04 -2.15
CA TRP A 128 -19.52 -6.18 -1.22
C TRP A 128 -20.87 -6.33 -1.93
N GLN A 129 -21.18 -5.43 -2.85
CA GLN A 129 -22.49 -5.36 -3.51
C GLN A 129 -22.56 -6.14 -4.82
N GLY A 130 -21.42 -6.43 -5.44
CA GLY A 130 -21.36 -7.13 -6.71
C GLY A 130 -21.73 -8.61 -6.60
N ASP A 131 -22.23 -9.14 -7.71
CA ASP A 131 -22.44 -10.57 -7.86
C ASP A 131 -21.13 -11.32 -8.23
N LYS A 132 -21.19 -12.65 -8.23
CA LYS A 132 -20.04 -13.52 -8.49
C LYS A 132 -19.40 -13.28 -9.86
N GLY A 133 -20.19 -12.91 -10.87
CA GLY A 133 -19.69 -12.59 -12.21
C GLY A 133 -18.97 -11.26 -12.23
N GLN A 134 -19.56 -10.23 -11.61
CA GLN A 134 -18.97 -8.90 -11.52
C GLN A 134 -17.62 -8.91 -10.77
N ILE A 135 -17.51 -9.67 -9.68
CA ILE A 135 -16.25 -9.82 -8.93
C ILE A 135 -15.18 -10.50 -9.79
N ALA A 136 -15.54 -11.56 -10.52
CA ALA A 136 -14.61 -12.28 -11.37
C ALA A 136 -14.12 -11.41 -12.54
N GLU A 137 -15.03 -10.67 -13.19
CA GLU A 137 -14.67 -9.74 -14.25
C GLU A 137 -13.77 -8.60 -13.75
N ALA A 138 -14.07 -8.03 -12.58
CA ALA A 138 -13.23 -7.00 -11.96
C ALA A 138 -11.83 -7.55 -11.64
N THR A 139 -11.76 -8.75 -11.07
CA THR A 139 -10.50 -9.46 -10.76
C THR A 139 -9.65 -9.66 -12.02
N ILE A 140 -10.25 -10.17 -13.10
CA ILE A 140 -9.56 -10.38 -14.38
C ILE A 140 -9.06 -9.06 -14.95
N ARG A 141 -9.92 -8.04 -15.00
CA ARG A 141 -9.56 -6.71 -15.52
C ARG A 141 -8.39 -6.10 -14.77
N THR A 142 -8.40 -6.18 -13.45
CA THR A 142 -7.33 -5.67 -12.61
C THR A 142 -6.01 -6.42 -12.86
N LYS A 143 -6.06 -7.75 -13.00
CA LYS A 143 -4.90 -8.55 -13.38
C LYS A 143 -4.37 -8.17 -14.77
N GLU A 144 -5.24 -8.02 -15.77
CA GLU A 144 -4.88 -7.65 -17.13
C GLU A 144 -4.28 -6.24 -17.23
N ALA A 145 -4.61 -5.35 -16.29
CA ALA A 145 -4.01 -4.02 -16.18
C ALA A 145 -2.56 -4.05 -15.63
N GLY A 146 -2.04 -5.23 -15.25
CA GLY A 146 -0.62 -5.42 -14.94
C GLY A 146 -0.24 -5.21 -13.47
N VAL A 147 -1.19 -5.36 -12.54
CA VAL A 147 -0.86 -5.42 -11.11
C VAL A 147 -0.09 -6.71 -10.79
N ASP A 148 0.82 -6.62 -9.82
CA ASP A 148 1.59 -7.76 -9.32
C ASP A 148 0.79 -8.60 -8.31
N ALA A 149 -0.18 -7.97 -7.63
CA ALA A 149 -1.16 -8.66 -6.80
C ALA A 149 -2.53 -7.98 -6.84
N VAL A 150 -3.59 -8.78 -6.98
CA VAL A 150 -4.97 -8.31 -6.94
C VAL A 150 -5.38 -8.09 -5.49
N TRP A 151 -5.49 -6.84 -5.06
CA TRP A 151 -5.93 -6.45 -3.72
C TRP A 151 -7.19 -5.57 -3.80
N PRO A 152 -8.01 -5.50 -2.74
CA PRO A 152 -8.98 -4.44 -2.59
C PRO A 152 -8.30 -3.06 -2.63
N GLY A 153 -8.95 -2.06 -3.20
CA GLY A 153 -8.46 -0.68 -3.20
C GLY A 153 -8.46 -0.02 -1.80
N CYS A 154 -9.26 -0.54 -0.88
CA CYS A 154 -9.33 -0.11 0.52
C CYS A 154 -9.81 -1.28 1.39
N ASP A 155 -9.98 -1.06 2.69
CA ASP A 155 -10.51 -2.06 3.61
C ASP A 155 -11.86 -2.63 3.14
N LEU A 156 -12.09 -3.91 3.45
CA LEU A 156 -13.34 -4.58 3.13
C LEU A 156 -14.48 -4.08 4.00
N VAL A 157 -15.68 -3.98 3.42
CA VAL A 157 -16.91 -3.73 4.17
C VAL A 157 -17.17 -4.93 5.10
N ILE A 158 -17.44 -4.68 6.38
CA ILE A 158 -17.62 -5.74 7.41
C ILE A 158 -18.70 -6.75 7.02
N GLN A 159 -19.73 -6.31 6.29
CA GLN A 159 -20.85 -7.12 5.81
C GLN A 159 -20.53 -7.92 4.52
N THR A 160 -19.31 -7.85 3.99
CA THR A 160 -18.91 -8.58 2.78
C THR A 160 -19.03 -10.09 3.02
N ALA A 161 -19.76 -10.78 2.15
CA ALA A 161 -19.90 -12.22 2.23
C ALA A 161 -18.55 -12.92 1.96
N VAL A 162 -18.22 -13.95 2.74
CA VAL A 162 -17.02 -14.77 2.51
C VAL A 162 -16.98 -15.38 1.11
N GLU A 163 -18.14 -15.69 0.53
CA GLU A 163 -18.23 -16.17 -0.85
C GLU A 163 -17.73 -15.15 -1.87
N ASN A 164 -17.93 -13.86 -1.63
CA ASN A 164 -17.46 -12.80 -2.51
C ASN A 164 -15.94 -12.66 -2.42
N ILE A 165 -15.38 -12.72 -1.20
CA ILE A 165 -13.92 -12.71 -0.98
C ILE A 165 -13.25 -13.89 -1.71
N LYS A 166 -13.84 -15.10 -1.61
CA LYS A 166 -13.36 -16.29 -2.31
C LYS A 166 -13.42 -16.20 -3.84
N LYS A 167 -14.10 -15.20 -4.41
CA LYS A 167 -14.17 -14.99 -5.87
C LYS A 167 -13.07 -14.06 -6.40
N MET A 168 -12.26 -13.50 -5.51
CA MET A 168 -11.08 -12.70 -5.88
C MET A 168 -9.85 -13.55 -6.24
N THR A 169 -9.87 -14.85 -5.95
CA THR A 169 -8.77 -15.81 -6.16
C THR A 169 -9.10 -16.84 -7.23
#